data_AF-A0AAE4YA84-F1
#
_entry.id   AF-A0AAE4YA84-F1
#
_cell.length_a   1.000
_cell.length_b   1.000
_cell.length_c   1.000
_cell.angle_alpha   90.00
_cell.angle_beta   90.00
_cell.angle_gamma   90.00
#
_symmetry.space_group_name_H-M   'P 1'
#
loop_
_entity.id
_entity.type
_entity.pdbx_description
1 polymer ?
#
loop_
_entity_poly.entity_id
_entity_poly.type
_entity_poly.pdbx_seq_one_letter_code
_entity_poly.pdbx_strand_id
1 'polypeptide(L)'
;MNLVRAWNPTETQLVQSTLVKAIRNSNLIGAQMQAAASNQAQGNSAVKLFLGHVHGQLVAPDEIDIAPGKGYPDCYLKVGGVSYCLEVKNTENWTPNDTNRRVLLSSTKKMRKLVSTATIDDPPAHLCCTLVHDQYLVINEVRLDFIEPTTEVNVRLEASTSQKLLTNATHYVVTIP
;
A
#
# COMPACT_ATOMS: atom_id res chain seq x y z
N MET A 1 -21.21 -4.04 -0.03
CA MET A 1 -19.92 -4.69 0.21
C MET A 1 -19.05 -3.67 0.93
N ASN A 2 -18.73 -3.93 2.20
CA ASN A 2 -17.84 -3.03 2.95
C ASN A 2 -16.45 -3.10 2.32
N LEU A 3 -15.77 -1.95 2.22
CA LEU A 3 -14.44 -1.89 1.60
C LEU A 3 -13.31 -2.23 2.56
N VAL A 4 -13.59 -2.16 3.87
CA VAL A 4 -12.65 -2.37 4.98
C VAL A 4 -13.40 -3.16 6.05
N ARG A 5 -12.83 -4.27 6.53
CA ARG A 5 -13.28 -4.94 7.76
C ARG A 5 -12.53 -4.41 8.97
N ALA A 6 -13.14 -4.53 10.16
CA ALA A 6 -12.45 -4.27 11.41
C ALA A 6 -11.34 -5.28 11.64
N TRP A 7 -10.27 -4.83 12.29
CA TRP A 7 -9.23 -5.72 12.79
C TRP A 7 -9.68 -6.37 14.09
N ASN A 8 -9.38 -7.66 14.27
CA ASN A 8 -9.53 -8.26 15.59
C ASN A 8 -8.23 -8.08 16.39
N PRO A 9 -8.28 -7.90 17.74
CA PRO A 9 -7.08 -7.62 18.53
C PRO A 9 -5.98 -8.68 18.42
N THR A 10 -6.37 -9.95 18.29
CA THR A 10 -5.45 -11.09 18.15
C THR A 10 -4.72 -11.04 16.81
N GLU A 11 -5.42 -10.74 15.72
CA GLU A 11 -4.85 -10.52 14.38
C GLU A 11 -3.90 -9.34 14.38
N THR A 12 -4.31 -8.20 14.97
CA THR A 12 -3.47 -7.01 15.07
C THR A 12 -2.17 -7.34 15.78
N GLN A 13 -2.24 -8.01 16.94
CA GLN A 13 -1.05 -8.37 17.70
C GLN A 13 -0.16 -9.35 16.93
N LEU A 14 -0.75 -10.34 16.26
CA LEU A 14 -0.02 -11.31 15.47
C LEU A 14 0.71 -10.63 14.30
N VAL A 15 -0.01 -9.88 13.47
CA VAL A 15 0.55 -9.12 12.34
C VAL A 15 1.63 -8.14 12.80
N GLN A 16 1.38 -7.39 13.87
CA GLN A 16 2.36 -6.47 14.45
C GLN A 16 3.63 -7.22 14.87
N SER A 17 3.49 -8.32 15.62
CA SER A 17 4.64 -9.07 16.13
C SER A 17 5.47 -9.68 14.99
N THR A 18 4.81 -10.24 13.98
CA THR A 18 5.46 -10.83 12.79
C THR A 18 6.24 -9.77 12.02
N LEU A 19 5.60 -8.63 11.69
CA LEU A 19 6.26 -7.57 10.91
C LEU A 19 7.37 -6.88 11.70
N VAL A 20 7.17 -6.59 12.99
CA VAL A 20 8.20 -5.96 13.83
C VAL A 20 9.44 -6.86 13.90
N LYS A 21 9.27 -8.16 14.07
CA LYS A 21 10.39 -9.12 14.06
C LYS A 21 11.10 -9.12 12.71
N ALA A 22 10.34 -9.20 11.61
CA ALA A 22 10.91 -9.21 10.27
C ALA A 22 11.68 -7.92 9.94
N ILE A 23 11.12 -6.75 10.25
CA ILE A 23 11.74 -5.44 10.04
C ILE A 23 13.02 -5.27 10.87
N ARG A 24 13.02 -5.73 12.13
CA ARG A 24 14.22 -5.66 12.99
C ARG A 24 15.35 -6.53 12.46
N ASN A 25 15.03 -7.68 11.88
CA ASN A 25 16.02 -8.60 11.32
C ASN A 25 16.46 -8.23 9.90
N SER A 26 15.75 -7.33 9.22
CA SER A 26 15.96 -7.06 7.81
C SER A 26 16.99 -5.97 7.50
N ASN A 27 17.52 -5.26 8.51
CA ASN A 27 18.32 -4.04 8.32
C ASN A 27 17.60 -2.99 7.44
N LEU A 28 16.27 -2.92 7.51
CA LEU A 28 15.50 -1.91 6.76
C LEU A 28 15.70 -0.51 7.34
N ILE A 29 15.76 -0.39 8.67
CA ILE A 29 16.17 0.85 9.33
C ILE A 29 17.65 1.09 9.03
N GLY A 30 17.97 2.27 8.52
CA GLY A 30 19.28 2.64 7.99
C GLY A 30 19.48 2.33 6.51
N ALA A 31 18.53 1.65 5.85
CA ALA A 31 18.60 1.41 4.41
C ALA A 31 18.29 2.70 3.63
N GLN A 32 18.96 2.89 2.49
CA GLN A 32 18.75 4.05 1.63
C GLN A 32 17.80 3.72 0.49
N MET A 33 16.73 4.49 0.36
CA MET A 33 15.81 4.42 -0.76
C MET A 33 16.39 5.14 -1.98
N GLN A 34 16.16 4.59 -3.19
CA GLN A 34 16.60 5.24 -4.42
C GLN A 34 15.70 6.44 -4.72
N ALA A 35 16.32 7.58 -5.03
CA ALA A 35 15.63 8.77 -5.51
C ALA A 35 15.00 8.50 -6.88
N ALA A 36 13.80 9.03 -7.10
CA ALA A 36 13.05 8.83 -8.33
C ALA A 36 12.49 10.14 -8.89
N ALA A 37 12.27 10.16 -10.21
CA ALA A 37 11.83 11.35 -10.93
C ALA A 37 10.36 11.75 -10.69
N SER A 38 9.56 10.93 -10.01
CA SER A 38 8.16 11.22 -9.72
C SER A 38 7.71 10.57 -8.40
N ASN A 39 6.68 11.12 -7.77
CA ASN A 39 6.10 10.55 -6.54
C ASN A 39 5.66 9.10 -6.71
N GLN A 40 5.13 8.74 -7.88
CA GLN A 40 4.74 7.35 -8.17
C GLN A 40 5.97 6.44 -8.26
N ALA A 41 7.03 6.88 -8.95
CA ALA A 41 8.27 6.11 -9.02
C ALA A 41 8.96 6.02 -7.65
N GLN A 42 8.84 7.06 -6.82
CA GLN A 42 9.32 7.07 -5.43
C GLN A 42 8.56 6.06 -4.57
N GLY A 43 7.23 5.99 -4.70
CA GLY A 43 6.40 4.96 -4.07
C GLY A 43 6.82 3.54 -4.48
N ASN A 44 7.03 3.30 -5.78
CA ASN A 44 7.50 2.00 -6.26
C ASN A 44 8.90 1.64 -5.72
N SER A 45 9.80 2.63 -5.59
CA SER A 45 11.12 2.47 -4.98
C SER A 45 11.00 2.04 -3.51
N ALA A 46 10.10 2.67 -2.75
CA ALA A 46 9.80 2.31 -1.37
C ALA A 46 9.28 0.87 -1.24
N VAL A 47 8.32 0.46 -2.07
CA VAL A 47 7.79 -0.92 -2.10
C VAL A 47 8.91 -1.91 -2.37
N LYS A 48 9.76 -1.65 -3.38
CA LYS A 48 10.87 -2.52 -3.76
C LYS A 48 11.89 -2.66 -2.63
N LEU A 49 12.25 -1.54 -1.98
CA LEU A 49 13.16 -1.54 -0.83
C LEU A 49 12.56 -2.36 0.32
N PHE A 50 11.31 -2.08 0.69
CA PHE A 50 10.62 -2.78 1.77
C PHE A 50 10.60 -4.30 1.55
N LEU A 51 10.16 -4.75 0.37
CA LEU A 51 10.12 -6.17 0.05
C LEU A 51 11.51 -6.80 -0.02
N GLY A 52 12.49 -6.12 -0.61
CA GLY A 52 13.86 -6.61 -0.71
C GLY A 52 14.52 -6.89 0.64
N HIS A 53 14.09 -6.18 1.69
CA HIS A 53 14.56 -6.37 3.05
C HIS A 53 13.68 -7.35 3.84
N VAL A 54 12.36 -7.17 3.82
CA VAL A 54 11.45 -7.83 4.77
C VAL A 54 11.02 -9.23 4.32
N HIS A 55 10.88 -9.49 3.02
CA HIS A 55 10.32 -10.74 2.50
C HIS A 55 11.07 -11.98 3.02
N GLY A 56 12.41 -11.97 2.99
CA GLY A 56 13.24 -13.09 3.45
C GLY A 56 13.31 -13.27 4.97
N GLN A 57 12.68 -12.39 5.76
CA GLN A 57 12.69 -12.44 7.22
C GLN A 57 11.38 -13.01 7.80
N LEU A 58 10.37 -13.25 6.96
CA LEU A 58 9.15 -13.93 7.37
C LEU A 58 9.39 -15.43 7.47
N VAL A 59 8.78 -16.06 8.47
CA VAL A 59 8.88 -17.51 8.70
C VAL A 59 7.64 -18.16 8.11
N ALA A 60 7.84 -19.16 7.24
CA ALA A 60 6.73 -19.90 6.65
C ALA A 60 5.76 -20.43 7.75
N PRO A 61 4.44 -20.31 7.55
CA PRO A 61 3.76 -19.97 6.31
C PRO A 61 3.48 -18.47 6.09
N ASP A 62 4.04 -17.58 6.92
CA ASP A 62 3.85 -16.14 6.74
C ASP A 62 4.63 -15.66 5.51
N GLU A 63 4.01 -14.84 4.68
CA GLU A 63 4.58 -14.37 3.41
C GLU A 63 4.07 -12.97 3.06
N ILE A 64 4.84 -12.28 2.21
CA ILE A 64 4.47 -10.98 1.65
C ILE A 64 4.83 -10.95 0.17
N ASP A 65 3.85 -10.63 -0.66
CA ASP A 65 4.00 -10.63 -2.11
C ASP A 65 3.43 -9.39 -2.76
N ILE A 66 3.97 -9.06 -3.93
CA ILE A 66 3.42 -8.01 -4.79
C ILE A 66 2.03 -8.42 -5.26
N ALA A 67 1.05 -7.54 -5.06
CA ALA A 67 -0.28 -7.77 -5.56
C ALA A 67 -0.33 -7.58 -7.08
N PRO A 68 -0.74 -8.60 -7.86
CA PRO A 68 -0.65 -8.57 -9.31
C PRO A 68 -1.55 -7.50 -9.94
N GLY A 69 -0.97 -6.66 -10.81
CA GLY A 69 -1.67 -5.62 -11.57
C GLY A 69 -1.51 -4.21 -11.00
N LYS A 70 -2.11 -3.23 -11.69
CA LYS A 70 -2.01 -1.79 -11.34
C LYS A 70 -3.07 -1.39 -10.31
N GLY A 71 -2.75 -0.38 -9.49
CA GLY A 71 -3.66 0.18 -8.48
C GLY A 71 -3.44 -0.42 -7.10
N TYR A 72 -4.50 -0.48 -6.30
CA TYR A 72 -4.46 -0.90 -4.89
C TYR A 72 -4.78 -2.40 -4.70
N PRO A 73 -4.14 -3.11 -3.74
CA PRO A 73 -3.03 -2.69 -2.85
C PRO A 73 -1.65 -2.87 -3.50
N ASP A 74 -0.58 -2.32 -2.93
CA ASP A 74 0.80 -2.63 -3.38
C ASP A 74 1.15 -4.11 -3.20
N CYS A 75 0.84 -4.66 -2.03
CA CYS A 75 1.15 -6.02 -1.63
C CYS A 75 -0.07 -6.71 -1.01
N TYR A 76 -0.03 -8.03 -0.91
CA TYR A 76 -0.80 -8.76 0.08
C TYR A 76 0.15 -9.38 1.10
N LEU A 77 -0.28 -9.37 2.36
CA LEU A 77 0.44 -9.95 3.48
C LEU A 77 -0.36 -11.14 3.99
N LYS A 78 0.29 -12.28 4.22
CA LYS A 78 -0.34 -13.44 4.82
C LYS A 78 0.32 -13.75 6.15
N VAL A 79 -0.46 -13.75 7.22
CA VAL A 79 0.01 -14.03 8.57
C VAL A 79 -1.03 -14.88 9.29
N GLY A 80 -0.59 -15.98 9.90
CA GLY A 80 -1.49 -16.85 10.66
C GLY A 80 -2.60 -17.48 9.82
N GLY A 81 -2.35 -17.68 8.53
CA GLY A 81 -3.33 -18.25 7.58
C GLY A 81 -4.37 -17.26 7.04
N VAL A 82 -4.29 -15.99 7.41
CA VAL A 82 -5.18 -14.92 6.96
C VAL A 82 -4.41 -13.95 6.06
N SER A 83 -5.07 -13.47 5.01
CA SER A 83 -4.46 -12.57 4.02
C SER A 83 -5.06 -11.16 4.08
N TYR A 84 -4.18 -10.15 4.09
CA TYR A 84 -4.49 -8.74 4.31
C TYR A 84 -4.03 -7.89 3.11
N CYS A 85 -4.72 -6.77 2.86
CA CYS A 85 -4.18 -5.74 1.97
C CYS A 85 -3.05 -4.99 2.67
N LEU A 86 -1.93 -4.79 1.98
CA LEU A 86 -0.81 -4.00 2.47
C LEU A 86 -0.42 -2.92 1.46
N GLU A 87 -0.47 -1.67 1.90
CA GLU A 87 0.00 -0.50 1.15
C GLU A 87 1.31 0.00 1.74
N VAL A 88 2.30 0.33 0.90
CA VAL A 88 3.57 0.88 1.35
C VAL A 88 3.67 2.35 0.94
N LYS A 89 3.90 3.22 1.91
CA LYS A 89 4.10 4.66 1.73
C LYS A 89 5.49 5.06 2.21
N ASN A 90 5.93 6.24 1.80
CA ASN A 90 7.13 6.86 2.33
C ASN A 90 6.90 8.34 2.62
N THR A 91 7.66 8.90 3.56
CA THR A 91 7.62 10.33 3.90
C THR A 91 8.92 10.77 4.58
N GLU A 92 9.35 12.01 4.32
CA GLU A 92 10.59 12.57 4.89
C GLU A 92 10.44 13.00 6.36
N ASN A 93 9.24 13.36 6.79
CA ASN A 93 9.02 13.82 8.15
C ASN A 93 7.61 13.40 8.55
N TRP A 94 7.50 12.53 9.55
CA TRP A 94 6.22 12.24 10.13
C TRP A 94 5.97 13.11 11.37
N THR A 95 4.81 13.76 11.42
CA THR A 95 4.32 14.38 12.65
C THR A 95 2.89 13.90 12.92
N PRO A 96 2.48 13.72 14.20
CA PRO A 96 1.12 13.31 14.55
C PRO A 96 0.01 14.22 14.01
N ASN A 97 0.34 15.50 13.83
CA ASN A 97 -0.60 16.53 13.36
C ASN A 97 -0.38 16.88 11.89
N ASP A 98 0.31 16.03 11.14
CA ASP A 98 0.56 16.28 9.73
C ASP A 98 -0.77 16.26 8.95
N THR A 99 -1.08 17.38 8.28
CA THR A 99 -2.26 17.52 7.41
C THR A 99 -2.02 16.94 6.01
N ASN A 100 -0.83 16.43 5.72
CA ASN A 100 -0.48 15.87 4.43
C ASN A 100 -1.42 14.71 4.08
N ARG A 101 -2.10 14.88 2.95
CA ARG A 101 -3.02 13.88 2.41
C ARG A 101 -2.28 12.58 2.11
N ARG A 102 -2.75 11.48 2.70
CA ARG A 102 -2.35 10.12 2.34
C ARG A 102 -3.41 9.45 1.49
N VAL A 103 -3.06 9.05 0.28
CA VAL A 103 -3.97 8.27 -0.57
C VAL A 103 -3.91 6.82 -0.10
N LEU A 104 -4.94 6.41 0.66
CA LEU A 104 -5.06 5.05 1.20
C LEU A 104 -5.50 4.05 0.12
N LEU A 105 -6.53 4.41 -0.65
CA LEU A 105 -7.10 3.57 -1.69
C LEU A 105 -7.12 4.36 -3.00
N SER A 106 -6.60 3.76 -4.08
CA SER A 106 -6.78 4.26 -5.45
C SER A 106 -7.85 3.44 -6.16
N SER A 107 -7.62 3.02 -7.41
CA SER A 107 -8.52 2.08 -8.08
C SER A 107 -8.60 0.76 -7.31
N THR A 108 -9.80 0.41 -6.83
CA THR A 108 -10.08 -0.82 -6.08
C THR A 108 -10.26 -2.04 -6.99
N LYS A 109 -10.12 -1.89 -8.32
CA LYS A 109 -10.36 -3.00 -9.27
C LYS A 109 -9.44 -4.20 -9.00
N LYS A 110 -8.17 -3.96 -8.67
CA LYS A 110 -7.21 -5.02 -8.34
C LYS A 110 -7.61 -5.71 -7.03
N MET A 111 -7.82 -4.96 -5.95
CA MET A 111 -8.31 -5.50 -4.68
C MET A 111 -9.58 -6.37 -4.85
N ARG A 112 -10.59 -5.89 -5.59
CA ARG A 112 -11.81 -6.67 -5.85
C ARG A 112 -11.53 -7.98 -6.59
N LYS A 113 -10.54 -7.98 -7.50
CA LYS A 113 -10.11 -9.22 -8.15
C LYS A 113 -9.49 -10.19 -7.15
N LEU A 114 -8.61 -9.72 -6.26
CA LEU A 114 -7.99 -10.55 -5.21
C LEU A 114 -9.03 -11.16 -4.27
N VAL A 115 -10.05 -10.39 -3.91
CA VAL A 115 -11.21 -10.90 -3.15
C VAL A 115 -11.94 -11.99 -3.95
N SER A 116 -12.25 -11.72 -5.22
CA SER A 116 -12.98 -12.69 -6.06
C SER A 116 -12.23 -14.00 -6.32
N THR A 117 -10.90 -13.98 -6.17
CA THR A 117 -10.03 -15.17 -6.31
C THR A 117 -9.65 -15.78 -4.95
N ALA A 118 -10.27 -15.34 -3.85
CA ALA A 118 -9.98 -15.77 -2.48
C ALA A 118 -8.49 -15.65 -2.09
N THR A 119 -7.78 -14.69 -2.68
CA THR A 119 -6.39 -14.37 -2.33
C THR A 119 -6.33 -13.55 -1.03
N ILE A 120 -7.36 -12.73 -0.79
CA ILE A 120 -7.59 -11.95 0.43
C ILE A 120 -9.05 -12.11 0.87
N ASP A 121 -9.33 -11.83 2.13
CA ASP A 121 -10.67 -11.95 2.73
C ASP A 121 -11.72 -10.97 2.13
N ASP A 122 -13.00 -11.29 2.33
CA ASP A 122 -14.14 -10.43 2.03
C ASP A 122 -14.98 -10.13 3.30
N PRO A 123 -15.04 -8.88 3.80
CA PRO A 123 -14.28 -7.73 3.34
C PRO A 123 -12.81 -7.79 3.77
N PRO A 124 -11.87 -7.18 3.03
CA PRO A 124 -10.46 -7.25 3.39
C PRO A 124 -10.13 -6.35 4.58
N ALA A 125 -9.11 -6.75 5.35
CA ALA A 125 -8.46 -5.89 6.34
C ALA A 125 -7.25 -5.20 5.71
N HIS A 126 -6.97 -3.96 6.14
CA HIS A 126 -6.06 -3.05 5.45
C HIS A 126 -4.98 -2.55 6.39
N LEU A 127 -3.73 -2.74 5.97
CA LEU A 127 -2.55 -2.26 6.66
C LEU A 127 -1.84 -1.24 5.78
N CYS A 128 -1.47 -0.10 6.36
CA CYS A 128 -0.58 0.87 5.74
C CYS A 128 0.78 0.85 6.45
N CYS A 129 1.84 0.55 5.71
CA CYS A 129 3.21 0.59 6.18
C CYS A 129 3.87 1.86 5.64
N THR A 130 4.24 2.78 6.53
CA THR A 130 4.93 4.03 6.14
C THR A 130 6.40 3.94 6.50
N LEU A 131 7.27 4.03 5.50
CA LEU A 131 8.71 4.21 5.67
C LEU A 131 9.00 5.70 5.90
N VAL A 132 9.39 6.07 7.11
CA VAL A 132 9.84 7.42 7.41
C VAL A 132 11.33 7.48 7.12
N HIS A 133 11.77 8.49 6.38
CA HIS A 133 13.16 8.65 5.96
C HIS A 133 13.64 10.06 6.22
N ASP A 134 14.95 10.31 6.21
CA ASP A 134 15.49 11.66 6.25
C ASP A 134 15.54 12.31 4.85
N GLN A 135 16.07 13.54 4.79
CA GLN A 135 16.31 14.28 3.54
C GLN A 135 17.26 13.58 2.55
N TYR A 136 18.00 12.57 3.00
CA TYR A 136 18.91 11.74 2.18
C TYR A 136 18.28 10.39 1.79
N LEU A 137 16.99 10.23 2.07
CA LEU A 137 16.20 9.03 1.80
C LEU A 137 16.66 7.80 2.60
N VAL A 138 17.31 8.00 3.75
CA VAL A 138 17.67 6.93 4.68
C VAL A 138 16.50 6.66 5.60
N ILE A 139 16.00 5.42 5.61
CA ILE A 139 14.87 5.02 6.45
C ILE A 139 15.28 5.08 7.92
N ASN A 140 14.56 5.84 8.74
CA ASN A 140 14.83 5.97 10.16
C ASN A 140 13.73 5.35 11.04
N GLU A 141 12.51 5.21 10.51
CA GLU A 141 11.38 4.63 11.22
C GLU A 141 10.44 3.89 10.23
N VAL A 142 9.77 2.86 10.74
CA VAL A 142 8.65 2.22 10.06
C VAL A 142 7.41 2.31 10.93
N ARG A 143 6.35 2.87 10.39
CA ARG A 143 5.04 3.01 11.04
C ARG A 143 4.04 2.05 10.42
N LEU A 144 3.24 1.41 11.27
CA LEU A 144 2.15 0.52 10.88
C LEU A 144 0.82 1.13 11.30
N ASP A 145 -0.04 1.45 10.34
CA ASP A 145 -1.40 1.94 10.56
C ASP A 145 -2.42 0.86 10.15
N PHE A 146 -3.11 0.29 11.14
CA PHE A 146 -4.20 -0.66 10.95
C PHE A 146 -5.48 0.13 10.65
N ILE A 147 -5.93 0.11 9.40
CA ILE A 147 -7.06 0.92 8.96
C ILE A 147 -8.36 0.27 9.43
N GLU A 148 -9.19 1.03 10.11
CA GLU A 148 -10.49 0.61 10.64
C GLU A 148 -11.63 1.09 9.74
N PRO A 149 -12.80 0.45 9.78
CA PRO A 149 -14.00 0.94 9.07
C PRO A 149 -14.40 2.36 9.46
N THR A 150 -14.02 2.81 10.65
CA THR A 150 -14.28 4.15 11.19
C THR A 150 -13.16 5.14 10.88
N THR A 151 -12.08 4.73 10.20
CA THR A 151 -11.01 5.65 9.80
C THR A 151 -11.59 6.70 8.84
N GLU A 152 -11.46 7.97 9.21
CA GLU A 152 -11.94 9.08 8.39
C GLU A 152 -11.16 9.15 7.07
N VAL A 153 -11.89 9.21 5.95
CA VAL A 153 -11.31 9.28 4.61
C VAL A 153 -11.98 10.36 3.77
N ASN A 154 -11.16 11.24 3.20
CA ASN A 154 -11.62 12.19 2.18
C ASN A 154 -11.67 11.49 0.81
N VAL A 155 -12.87 11.19 0.33
CA VAL A 155 -13.09 10.56 -0.98
C VAL A 155 -13.12 11.64 -2.06
N ARG A 156 -12.16 11.57 -3.00
CA ARG A 156 -12.18 12.38 -4.22
C ARG A 156 -12.60 11.50 -5.39
N LEU A 157 -13.75 11.80 -5.99
CA LEU A 157 -14.16 11.22 -7.26
C LEU A 157 -13.43 11.97 -8.37
N GLU A 158 -12.66 11.25 -9.18
CA GLU A 158 -12.02 11.80 -10.38
C GLU A 158 -12.65 11.15 -11.61
N ALA A 159 -13.08 11.98 -12.56
CA ALA A 159 -13.56 11.54 -13.85
C ALA A 159 -12.48 11.83 -14.90
N SER A 160 -11.92 10.77 -15.48
CA SER A 160 -10.93 10.87 -16.55
C SER A 160 -11.46 10.22 -17.82
N THR A 161 -11.25 10.86 -18.96
CA THR A 161 -11.45 10.23 -20.28
C THR A 161 -10.12 9.70 -20.82
N SER A 162 -10.18 8.84 -21.83
CA SER A 162 -9.01 8.38 -22.58
C SER A 162 -9.31 8.47 -24.06
N GLN A 163 -8.29 8.44 -24.92
CA GLN A 163 -8.52 8.46 -26.37
C GLN A 163 -9.51 7.37 -26.79
N LYS A 164 -9.38 6.16 -26.22
CA LYS A 164 -10.32 5.05 -26.46
C LYS A 164 -11.76 5.38 -26.04
N LEU A 165 -11.94 6.07 -24.92
CA LEU A 165 -13.28 6.47 -24.44
C LEU A 165 -13.85 7.59 -25.31
N LEU A 166 -13.01 8.55 -25.72
CA LEU A 166 -13.38 9.60 -26.66
C LEU A 166 -13.82 9.00 -27.99
N THR A 167 -13.07 8.07 -28.57
CA THR A 167 -13.43 7.40 -29.84
C THR A 167 -14.81 6.74 -29.81
N ASN A 168 -15.29 6.32 -28.64
CA ASN A 168 -16.61 5.69 -28.47
C ASN A 168 -17.73 6.69 -28.15
N ALA A 169 -17.43 7.99 -28.11
CA ALA A 169 -18.38 9.05 -27.79
C ALA A 169 -18.48 10.05 -28.95
N THR A 170 -19.62 10.70 -29.09
CA THR A 170 -19.75 11.86 -29.98
C THR A 170 -18.98 13.03 -29.39
N HIS A 171 -17.94 13.49 -30.08
CA HIS A 171 -17.13 14.64 -29.68
C HIS A 171 -16.52 15.32 -30.92
N TYR A 172 -16.17 16.59 -30.81
CA TYR A 172 -15.50 17.35 -31.85
C TYR A 172 -13.97 17.27 -31.66
N VAL A 173 -13.23 17.01 -32.73
CA VAL A 173 -11.77 16.87 -32.71
C VAL A 173 -11.16 17.85 -33.71
N VAL A 174 -10.19 18.63 -33.25
CA VAL A 174 -9.32 19.45 -34.10
C VAL A 174 -7.89 19.04 -33.81
N THR A 175 -7.15 18.68 -34.85
CA THR A 175 -5.71 18.37 -34.78
C THR A 175 -4.98 19.46 -35.55
N ILE A 176 -4.00 20.11 -34.92
CA ILE A 176 -3.15 21.14 -35.53
C ILE A 176 -1.72 20.55 -35.62
N PRO A 177 -1.05 20.60 -36.79
CA PRO A 177 0.26 20.00 -37.01
C PRO A 177 1.40 20.72 -36.28
#